data_AF-A0A7C4J2Q5-F1
#
_entry.id   AF-A0A7C4J2Q5-F1
#
_cell.length_a   1.000
_cell.length_b   1.000
_cell.length_c   1.000
_cell.angle_alpha   90.00
_cell.angle_beta   90.00
_cell.angle_gamma   90.00
#
_symmetry.space_group_name_H-M   'P 1'
#
loop_
_entity.id
_entity.type
_entity.pdbx_description
1 polymer ?
#
loop_
_entity_poly.entity_id
_entity_poly.type
_entity_poly.pdbx_seq_one_letter_code
_entity_poly.pdbx_strand_id
1 'polypeptide(L)'
;MIIKLHLNGHCIETTAKEELQKLLDAMFNSQTEDQELQNQYQLLYDFIHTADFKQLRASDERLTGIVPATCELYRDDNGNPAIRFA
;
A
#
# COMPACT_ATOMS: atom_id res chain seq x y z
N MET A 1 1.12 12.19 -3.82
CA MET A 1 0.92 10.88 -4.47
C MET A 1 0.08 10.02 -3.56
N ILE A 2 -0.89 9.28 -4.12
CA ILE A 2 -1.81 8.43 -3.37
C ILE A 2 -1.92 7.09 -4.09
N ILE A 3 -1.80 5.97 -3.37
CA ILE A 3 -1.97 4.62 -3.87
C ILE A 3 -3.27 4.06 -3.29
N LYS A 4 -4.15 3.50 -4.12
CA LYS A 4 -5.39 2.87 -3.66
C LYS A 4 -5.16 1.39 -3.43
N LEU A 5 -5.40 0.94 -2.21
CA LEU A 5 -5.32 -0.45 -1.78
C LEU A 5 -6.73 -1.00 -1.61
N HIS A 6 -7.08 -1.99 -2.43
CA HIS A 6 -8.38 -2.64 -2.40
C HIS A 6 -8.31 -3.93 -1.56
N LEU A 7 -8.85 -3.86 -0.34
CA LEU A 7 -8.89 -4.95 0.63
C LEU A 7 -10.07 -5.87 0.33
N ASN A 8 -10.00 -6.62 -0.77
CA ASN A 8 -11.06 -7.53 -1.22
C ASN A 8 -10.89 -8.93 -0.63
N GLY A 9 -11.12 -9.09 0.68
CA GLY A 9 -10.92 -10.38 1.37
C GLY A 9 -9.49 -10.61 1.85
N HIS A 10 -8.60 -9.64 1.62
CA HIS A 10 -7.18 -9.69 1.97
C HIS A 10 -6.90 -8.62 3.01
N CYS A 11 -6.04 -8.94 3.98
CA CYS A 11 -5.62 -7.96 4.96
C CYS A 11 -4.69 -6.91 4.33
N ILE A 12 -4.60 -5.73 4.95
CA ILE A 12 -3.83 -4.59 4.44
C ILE A 12 -2.37 -4.94 4.09
N GLU A 13 -1.73 -5.82 4.86
CA GLU A 13 -0.37 -6.29 4.58
C GLU A 13 -0.30 -7.11 3.29
N THR A 14 -1.24 -8.04 3.11
CA THR A 14 -1.29 -8.92 1.94
C THR A 14 -1.55 -8.09 0.69
N THR A 15 -2.56 -7.21 0.72
CA THR A 15 -2.87 -6.32 -0.40
C THR A 15 -1.70 -5.40 -0.73
N ALA A 16 -1.02 -4.81 0.27
CA ALA A 16 0.14 -3.97 0.02
C ALA A 16 1.29 -4.75 -0.65
N LYS A 17 1.56 -5.99 -0.22
CA LYS A 17 2.58 -6.86 -0.83
C LYS A 17 2.23 -7.25 -2.27
N GLU A 18 0.96 -7.54 -2.55
CA GLU A 18 0.48 -7.84 -3.90
C GLU A 18 0.63 -6.62 -4.82
N GLU A 19 0.24 -5.43 -4.37
CA GLU A 19 0.40 -4.19 -5.14
C GLU A 19 1.88 -3.83 -5.36
N LEU A 20 2.75 -4.04 -4.37
CA LEU A 20 4.20 -3.86 -4.53
C LEU A 20 4.75 -4.80 -5.62
N GLN A 21 4.31 -6.06 -5.64
CA GLN A 21 4.74 -7.02 -6.65
C GLN A 21 4.25 -6.64 -8.05
N LYS A 22 3.01 -6.15 -8.19
CA LYS A 22 2.50 -5.61 -9.47
C LYS A 22 3.29 -4.40 -9.94
N LEU A 23 3.65 -3.49 -9.04
CA LEU A 23 4.49 -2.34 -9.38
C LEU A 23 5.88 -2.76 -9.84
N LEU A 24 6.51 -3.72 -9.15
CA LEU A 24 7.79 -4.28 -9.60
C LEU A 24 7.69 -4.88 -10.99
N ASP A 25 6.66 -5.70 -11.24
CA ASP A 25 6.43 -6.31 -12.55
C ASP A 25 6.22 -5.24 -13.64
N ALA A 26 5.43 -4.20 -13.35
CA ALA A 26 5.24 -3.06 -14.25
C ALA A 26 6.54 -2.29 -14.51
N MET A 27 7.38 -2.10 -13.49
CA MET A 27 8.70 -1.46 -13.63
C MET A 27 9.64 -2.30 -14.50
N PHE A 28 9.66 -3.62 -14.34
CA PHE A 28 10.48 -4.52 -15.18
C PHE A 28 10.00 -4.59 -16.63
N ASN A 29 8.69 -4.49 -16.85
CA ASN A 29 8.09 -4.50 -18.20
C ASN A 29 8.10 -3.12 -18.88
N SER A 30 8.36 -2.04 -18.14
CA SER A 30 8.47 -0.69 -18.69
C SER A 30 9.76 -0.53 -19.49
N GLN A 31 9.65 -0.05 -20.73
CA GLN A 31 10.81 0.25 -21.60
C GLN A 31 11.51 1.57 -21.24
N THR A 32 10.90 2.37 -20.35
CA THR A 32 11.41 3.67 -19.90
C THR A 32 11.39 3.75 -18.38
N GLU A 33 12.32 4.50 -17.81
CA GLU A 33 12.30 4.83 -16.38
C GLU A 33 11.05 5.65 -16.05
N ASP A 34 10.12 5.02 -15.34
CA ASP A 34 8.90 5.66 -14.87
C ASP A 34 9.08 6.11 -13.42
N GLN A 35 9.32 7.42 -13.26
CA GLN A 35 9.55 8.03 -11.94
C GLN A 35 8.32 7.88 -11.04
N GLU A 36 7.11 7.82 -11.61
CA GLU A 36 5.90 7.62 -10.82
C GLU A 36 5.82 6.20 -10.29
N LEU A 37 6.16 5.19 -11.08
CA LEU A 37 6.25 3.80 -10.60
C LEU A 37 7.30 3.66 -9.49
N GLN A 38 8.48 4.29 -9.64
CA GLN A 38 9.51 4.29 -8.59
C GLN A 38 9.00 4.94 -7.29
N ASN A 39 8.34 6.09 -7.39
CA ASN A 39 7.78 6.78 -6.22
C ASN A 39 6.69 5.96 -5.52
N GLN A 40 5.83 5.28 -6.29
CA GLN A 40 4.80 4.40 -5.76
C GLN A 40 5.42 3.17 -5.09
N TYR A 41 6.42 2.56 -5.73
CA TYR A 41 7.16 1.44 -5.18
C TYR A 41 7.80 1.80 -3.84
N GLN A 42 8.49 2.95 -3.77
CA GLN A 42 9.15 3.38 -2.55
C GLN A 42 8.15 3.66 -1.42
N LEU A 43 6.98 4.24 -1.72
CA LEU A 43 5.93 4.45 -0.73
C LEU A 43 5.38 3.13 -0.18
N LEU A 44 5.09 2.15 -1.05
CA LEU A 44 4.62 0.84 -0.62
C LEU A 44 5.69 0.06 0.14
N TYR A 45 6.94 0.14 -0.30
CA TYR A 45 8.08 -0.48 0.36
C TYR A 45 8.25 0.08 1.78
N ASP A 46 8.30 1.41 1.93
CA ASP A 46 8.35 2.07 3.23
C ASP A 46 7.18 1.61 4.12
N PHE A 47 5.96 1.61 3.59
CA PHE A 47 4.79 1.16 4.34
C PHE A 47 4.93 -0.28 4.83
N ILE A 48 5.36 -1.20 3.97
CA ILE A 48 5.53 -2.62 4.32
C ILE A 48 6.63 -2.83 5.37
N HIS A 49 7.68 -2.02 5.35
CA HIS A 49 8.81 -2.17 6.26
C HIS A 49 8.66 -1.40 7.57
N THR A 50 7.83 -0.36 7.62
CA THR A 50 7.68 0.51 8.81
C THR A 50 6.34 0.35 9.52
N ALA A 51 5.29 -0.10 8.83
CA ALA A 51 3.96 -0.20 9.42
C ALA A 51 3.85 -1.36 10.41
N ASP A 52 3.25 -1.10 11.57
CA ASP A 52 2.84 -2.15 12.49
C ASP A 52 1.50 -2.75 12.05
N PHE A 53 1.57 -3.76 11.18
CA PHE A 53 0.38 -4.42 10.66
C PHE A 53 -0.45 -5.14 11.72
N LYS A 54 0.14 -5.48 12.88
CA LYS A 54 -0.59 -6.08 13.98
C LYS A 54 -1.46 -5.04 14.66
N GLN A 55 -0.92 -3.85 14.92
CA GLN A 55 -1.66 -2.72 15.46
C GLN A 55 -2.71 -2.20 14.48
N LEU A 56 -2.38 -2.09 13.19
CA LEU A 56 -3.33 -1.66 12.16
C LEU A 56 -4.56 -2.58 12.09
N ARG A 57 -4.35 -3.90 12.01
CA ARG A 57 -5.45 -4.89 12.00
C ARG A 57 -6.27 -4.87 13.29
N ALA A 58 -5.65 -4.57 14.43
CA ALA A 58 -6.36 -4.46 15.71
C ALA A 58 -7.15 -3.15 15.85
N SER A 59 -6.76 -2.09 15.12
CA SER A 59 -7.38 -0.77 15.21
C SER A 59 -8.66 -0.66 14.38
N ASP A 60 -8.75 -1.39 13.26
CA ASP A 60 -9.92 -1.36 12.39
C ASP A 60 -10.15 -2.71 11.72
N GLU A 61 -11.38 -3.24 11.83
CA GLU A 61 -11.76 -4.54 11.27
C GLU A 61 -11.61 -4.59 9.75
N ARG A 62 -11.74 -3.45 9.04
CA ARG A 62 -11.61 -3.39 7.58
C ARG A 62 -10.19 -3.73 7.12
N LEU A 63 -9.19 -3.46 7.96
CA LEU A 63 -7.78 -3.76 7.67
C LEU A 63 -7.45 -5.25 7.81
N THR A 64 -8.35 -6.02 8.43
CA THR A 64 -8.21 -7.48 8.55
C THR A 64 -8.58 -8.23 7.27
N GLY A 65 -9.29 -7.58 6.33
CA GLY A 65 -9.80 -8.20 5.11
C GLY A 65 -11.14 -8.92 5.29
N ILE A 66 -11.73 -8.93 6.50
CA ILE A 66 -13.05 -9.52 6.74
C ILE A 66 -14.14 -8.76 5.98
N VAL A 67 -14.01 -7.43 5.92
CA VAL A 67 -14.95 -6.55 5.23
C VAL A 67 -14.25 -5.95 4.01
N PRO A 68 -14.88 -5.95 2.82
CA PRO A 68 -14.33 -5.28 1.65
C PRO A 68 -14.18 -3.78 1.94
N ALA A 69 -12.96 -3.27 1.77
CA ALA A 69 -12.66 -1.87 2.00
C ALA A 69 -11.63 -1.36 1.00
N THR A 70 -11.65 -0.05 0.72
CA THR A 70 -10.60 0.61 -0.03
C THR A 70 -9.87 1.60 0.88
N CYS A 71 -8.56 1.52 0.89
CA CYS A 71 -7.68 2.42 1.63
C CYS A 71 -6.83 3.23 0.66
N GLU A 72 -6.54 4.46 1.04
CA GLU A 72 -5.58 5.33 0.37
C GLU A 72 -4.29 5.33 1.20
N LEU A 73 -3.19 4.89 0.60
CA LEU A 73 -1.84 5.00 1.13
C LEU A 73 -1.19 6.28 0.57
N TYR A 74 -0.67 7.12 1.46
CA TYR A 74 -0.05 8.39 1.13
C TYR A 74 1.13 8.67 2.07
N ARG A 75 1.94 9.70 1.79
CA ARG A 75 2.92 10.22 2.75
C ARG A 75 2.29 11.34 3.56
N ASP A 76 2.39 11.27 4.88
CA ASP A 76 1.97 12.35 5.78
C ASP A 76 2.90 13.58 5.67
N ASP A 77 2.58 14.65 6.41
CA ASP A 77 3.40 15.87 6.46
C ASP A 77 4.83 15.65 6.98
N ASN A 78 5.09 14.52 7.65
CA ASN A 78 6.41 14.13 8.14
C ASN A 78 7.15 13.21 7.14
N GLY A 79 6.55 12.88 6.00
CA GLY A 79 7.09 11.96 5.00
C GLY A 79 6.90 10.46 5.31
N ASN A 80 6.21 10.13 6.40
CA ASN A 80 5.94 8.75 6.81
C ASN A 80 4.76 8.17 6.01
N PRO A 81 4.77 6.85 5.73
CA PRO A 81 3.62 6.21 5.10
C PRO A 81 2.43 6.18 6.07
N ALA A 82 1.29 6.72 5.62
CA ALA A 82 0.05 6.78 6.36
C ALA A 82 -1.11 6.28 5.49
N ILE A 83 -2.14 5.73 6.15
CA ILE A 83 -3.35 5.25 5.47
C ILE A 83 -4.59 6.00 5.93
N ARG A 84 -5.57 6.10 5.03
CA ARG A 84 -6.94 6.51 5.35
C ARG A 84 -7.93 5.70 4.53
N PHE A 85 -9.17 5.61 4.98
CA PHE A 85 -10.22 4.96 4.18
C PHE A 85 -10.72 5.92 3.09
N ALA A 86 -10.96 5.35 1.90
CA ALA A 86 -11.52 6.06 0.74
C ALA A 86 -13.03 6.16 0.81
#